data_AF-A0A5C9A7R2-F1
#
_entry.id   AF-A0A5C9A7R2-F1
#
_cell.length_a   1.000
_cell.length_b   1.000
_cell.length_c   1.000
_cell.angle_alpha   90.00
_cell.angle_beta   90.00
_cell.angle_gamma   90.00
#
_symmetry.space_group_name_H-M   'P 1'
#
loop_
_entity.id
_entity.type
_entity.pdbx_description
1 polymer ?
#
loop_
_entity_poly.entity_id
_entity_poly.type
_entity_poly.pdbx_seq_one_letter_code
_entity_poly.pdbx_strand_id
1 'polypeptide(L)'
;VRYHNLLDIGRDIVEQKVKRPLPERILREGLRQVVPRPAVFRALTQVGLVLRPFLPEQVRAKLPAETVKAKPRPPLRHKRRVLMLEGCAQPTLSPNTNAATARVLDRLGISVMPANEAGCCGAVDYHLNAQEKGLARARNNIDAWWPAIEAGAEAILQTASGCGAFVKEYGQMLKNDALYADKARQVSELAVDLV
;
A
#
# COMPACT_ATOMS: atom_id res chain seq x y z
N VAL A 1 -3.21 -25.13 -2.43
CA VAL A 1 -1.90 -24.79 -3.04
C VAL A 1 -1.74 -23.27 -3.02
N ARG A 2 -0.61 -22.72 -2.55
CA ARG A 2 -0.36 -21.24 -2.56
C ARG A 2 0.03 -20.81 -3.98
N TYR A 3 -0.95 -20.69 -4.88
CA TYR A 3 -0.72 -20.40 -6.31
C TYR A 3 0.07 -19.11 -6.55
N HIS A 4 -0.07 -18.10 -5.69
CA HIS A 4 0.70 -16.85 -5.79
C HIS A 4 2.22 -17.07 -5.65
N ASN A 5 2.67 -18.01 -4.80
CA ASN A 5 4.08 -18.27 -4.58
C ASN A 5 4.72 -18.93 -5.81
N LEU A 6 3.96 -19.80 -6.49
CA LEU A 6 4.38 -20.40 -7.75
C LEU A 6 4.46 -19.36 -8.87
N LEU A 7 3.51 -18.42 -8.91
CA LEU A 7 3.54 -17.30 -9.84
C LEU A 7 4.74 -16.38 -9.61
N ASP A 8 5.11 -16.09 -8.36
CA ASP A 8 6.26 -15.23 -8.05
C ASP A 8 7.59 -15.88 -8.43
N ILE A 9 7.76 -17.19 -8.20
CA ILE A 9 8.93 -17.96 -8.71
C ILE A 9 8.95 -17.92 -10.25
N GLY A 10 7.79 -18.09 -10.89
CA GLY A 10 7.66 -18.05 -12.34
C GLY A 10 8.00 -16.69 -12.95
N ARG A 11 7.75 -15.57 -12.25
CA ARG A 11 8.04 -14.21 -12.76
C ARG A 11 9.53 -13.97 -12.98
N ASP A 12 10.37 -14.40 -12.05
CA ASP A 12 11.83 -14.23 -12.18
C ASP A 12 12.36 -15.05 -13.38
N ILE A 13 11.89 -16.29 -13.52
CA ILE A 13 12.24 -17.17 -14.66
C ILE A 13 11.76 -16.59 -16.00
N VAL A 14 10.54 -16.04 -16.04
CA VAL A 14 9.99 -15.41 -17.25
C VAL A 14 10.77 -14.15 -17.62
N GLU A 15 11.17 -13.32 -16.65
CA GLU A 15 11.98 -12.13 -16.93
C GLU A 15 13.35 -12.49 -17.53
N GLN A 16 13.96 -13.57 -17.05
CA GLN A 16 15.25 -14.04 -17.54
C GLN A 16 15.15 -14.67 -18.94
N LYS A 17 14.06 -15.38 -19.23
CA LYS A 17 13.89 -16.13 -20.48
C LYS A 17 13.16 -15.37 -21.59
N VAL A 18 12.41 -14.32 -21.26
CA VAL A 18 11.60 -13.57 -22.23
C VAL A 18 11.96 -12.08 -22.18
N LYS A 19 12.63 -11.59 -23.22
CA LYS A 19 12.86 -10.15 -23.38
C LYS A 19 11.54 -9.46 -23.72
N ARG A 20 10.99 -8.71 -22.76
CA ARG A 20 9.81 -7.88 -22.99
C ARG A 20 10.08 -6.76 -24.01
N PRO A 21 9.09 -6.39 -24.83
CA PRO A 21 9.15 -5.21 -25.69
C PRO A 21 9.49 -3.93 -24.92
N LEU A 22 10.20 -3.01 -25.57
CA LEU A 22 10.59 -1.73 -24.97
C LEU A 22 9.42 -0.91 -24.37
N PRO A 23 8.24 -0.81 -25.02
CA PRO A 23 7.11 -0.05 -24.46
C PRO A 23 6.64 -0.58 -23.11
N GLU A 24 6.60 -1.91 -22.95
CA GLU A 24 6.20 -2.54 -21.68
C GLU A 24 7.22 -2.27 -20.56
N ARG A 25 8.51 -2.28 -20.89
CA ARG A 25 9.57 -1.98 -19.94
C ARG A 25 9.48 -0.53 -19.45
N ILE A 26 9.26 0.42 -20.37
CA ILE A 26 9.07 1.84 -20.05
C ILE A 26 7.84 2.03 -19.17
N LEU A 27 6.70 1.45 -19.54
CA LEU A 27 5.46 1.55 -18.75
C LEU A 27 5.66 1.02 -17.32
N ARG A 28 6.23 -0.17 -17.18
CA ARG A 28 6.45 -0.80 -15.86
C ARG A 28 7.39 0.02 -14.99
N GLU A 29 8.49 0.52 -15.55
CA GLU A 29 9.39 1.38 -14.79
C GLU A 29 8.72 2.71 -14.43
N GLY A 30 7.93 3.29 -15.35
CA GLY A 30 7.12 4.47 -15.06
C GLY A 30 6.17 4.25 -13.87
N LEU A 31 5.44 3.13 -13.84
CA LEU A 31 4.55 2.78 -12.73
C LEU A 31 5.29 2.68 -11.40
N ARG A 32 6.47 2.05 -11.37
CA ARG A 32 7.32 1.93 -10.18
C ARG A 32 7.86 3.26 -9.69
N GLN A 33 8.14 4.19 -10.60
CA GLN A 33 8.65 5.50 -10.23
C GLN A 33 7.51 6.46 -9.80
N VAL A 34 6.28 6.26 -10.31
CA VAL A 34 5.17 7.18 -10.03
C VAL A 34 4.30 6.69 -8.87
N VAL A 35 3.75 5.48 -8.95
CA VAL A 35 2.68 5.01 -8.04
C VAL A 35 3.14 4.94 -6.57
N PRO A 36 4.33 4.40 -6.24
CA PRO A 36 4.81 4.34 -4.86
C PRO A 36 5.18 5.69 -4.24
N ARG A 37 5.15 6.80 -5.01
CA ARG A 37 5.49 8.15 -4.55
C ARG A 37 4.22 9.01 -4.47
N PRO A 38 3.60 9.16 -3.29
CA PRO A 38 2.28 9.77 -3.15
C PRO A 38 2.19 11.20 -3.72
N ALA A 39 3.23 12.01 -3.50
CA ALA A 39 3.28 13.39 -4.01
C ALA A 39 3.31 13.46 -5.55
N VAL A 40 4.13 12.60 -6.18
CA VAL A 40 4.25 12.52 -7.64
C VAL A 40 2.96 11.96 -8.25
N PHE A 41 2.45 10.86 -7.68
CA PHE A 41 1.19 10.25 -8.12
C PHE A 41 0.03 11.24 -8.03
N ARG A 42 -0.05 12.00 -6.93
CA ARG A 42 -1.05 13.07 -6.76
C ARG A 42 -0.91 14.13 -7.84
N ALA A 43 0.28 14.67 -8.05
CA ALA A 43 0.51 15.73 -9.04
C ALA A 43 0.10 15.28 -10.45
N LEU A 44 0.55 14.10 -10.88
CA LEU A 44 0.21 13.55 -12.20
C LEU A 44 -1.28 13.23 -12.34
N THR A 45 -1.92 12.75 -11.28
CA THR A 45 -3.37 12.52 -11.31
C THR A 45 -4.14 13.84 -11.44
N GLN A 46 -3.72 14.91 -10.76
CA GLN A 46 -4.36 16.22 -10.90
C GLN A 46 -4.21 16.78 -12.32
N VAL A 47 -3.01 16.67 -12.92
CA VAL A 47 -2.80 17.03 -14.32
C VAL A 47 -3.71 16.20 -15.24
N GLY A 48 -3.79 14.88 -15.00
CA GLY A 48 -4.69 13.99 -15.74
C GLY A 48 -6.17 14.36 -15.61
N LEU A 49 -6.62 14.82 -14.44
CA LEU A 49 -7.99 15.28 -14.23
C LEU A 49 -8.28 16.58 -14.97
N VAL A 50 -7.33 17.52 -15.02
CA VAL A 50 -7.47 18.77 -15.82
C VAL A 50 -7.51 18.45 -17.31
N LEU A 51 -6.66 17.54 -17.78
CA LEU A 51 -6.57 17.14 -19.19
C LEU A 51 -7.58 16.04 -19.58
N ARG A 52 -8.48 15.65 -18.67
CA ARG A 52 -9.41 14.51 -18.83
C ARG A 52 -10.15 14.48 -20.18
N PRO A 53 -10.64 15.62 -20.74
CA PRO A 53 -11.33 15.63 -22.04
C PRO A 53 -10.42 15.22 -23.22
N PHE A 54 -9.12 15.45 -23.11
CA PHE A 54 -8.14 15.19 -24.16
C PHE A 54 -7.46 13.82 -24.03
N LEU A 55 -7.70 13.10 -22.93
CA LEU A 55 -7.10 11.79 -22.69
C LEU A 55 -7.81 10.69 -23.49
N PRO A 56 -7.06 9.71 -24.02
CA PRO A 56 -7.63 8.47 -24.55
C PRO A 56 -8.50 7.77 -23.50
N GLU A 57 -9.57 7.11 -23.95
CA GLU A 57 -10.55 6.44 -23.08
C GLU A 57 -9.88 5.49 -22.07
N GLN A 58 -8.86 4.75 -22.51
CA GLN A 58 -8.10 3.79 -21.71
C GLN A 58 -7.44 4.44 -20.48
N VAL A 59 -6.97 5.69 -20.59
CA VAL A 59 -6.36 6.44 -19.48
C VAL A 59 -7.43 7.14 -18.66
N ARG A 60 -8.42 7.74 -19.34
CA ARG A 60 -9.55 8.44 -18.72
C ARG A 60 -10.33 7.53 -17.77
N ALA A 61 -10.51 6.27 -18.15
CA ALA A 61 -11.17 5.24 -17.35
C ALA A 61 -10.40 4.84 -16.07
N LYS A 62 -9.09 5.18 -15.97
CA LYS A 62 -8.27 4.94 -14.77
C LYS A 62 -8.27 6.11 -13.80
N LEU A 63 -8.81 7.26 -14.19
CA LEU A 63 -8.90 8.45 -13.35
C LEU A 63 -10.26 8.49 -12.64
N PRO A 64 -10.30 8.92 -11.37
CA PRO A 64 -11.55 9.01 -10.62
C PRO A 64 -12.52 9.95 -11.36
N ALA A 65 -13.78 9.53 -11.50
CA ALA A 65 -14.82 10.36 -12.08
C ALA A 65 -15.15 11.54 -11.14
N GLU A 66 -15.17 11.26 -9.84
CA GLU A 66 -15.36 12.23 -8.78
C GLU A 66 -14.39 11.92 -7.64
N THR A 67 -13.89 12.96 -6.97
CA THR A 67 -13.05 12.81 -5.78
C THR A 67 -13.74 13.45 -4.59
N VAL A 68 -14.14 12.62 -3.63
CA VAL A 68 -14.72 13.10 -2.37
C VAL A 68 -13.59 13.49 -1.42
N LYS A 69 -13.51 14.80 -1.10
CA LYS A 69 -12.53 15.29 -0.13
C LYS A 69 -12.65 14.54 1.20
N ALA A 70 -11.51 14.22 1.80
CA ALA A 70 -11.49 13.60 3.11
C ALA A 70 -12.14 14.54 4.15
N LYS A 71 -13.15 14.04 4.86
CA LYS A 71 -13.66 14.73 6.05
C LYS A 71 -12.67 14.55 7.23
N PRO A 72 -12.69 15.44 8.24
CA PRO A 72 -11.81 15.31 9.41
C PRO A 72 -11.91 13.93 10.08
N ARG A 73 -10.78 13.47 10.60
CA ARG A 73 -10.73 12.25 11.43
C ARG A 73 -11.04 12.61 12.89
N PRO A 74 -11.68 11.71 13.65
CA PRO A 74 -11.84 11.89 15.09
C PRO A 74 -10.50 11.93 15.82
N PRO A 75 -10.40 12.61 16.98
CA PRO A 75 -9.21 12.58 17.82
C PRO A 75 -9.00 11.20 18.47
N LEU A 76 -7.78 10.93 18.92
CA LEU A 76 -7.45 9.70 19.66
C LEU A 76 -8.00 9.77 21.08
N ARG A 77 -9.19 9.18 21.30
CA ARG A 77 -9.94 9.28 22.56
C ARG A 77 -10.28 7.93 23.20
N HIS A 78 -10.10 6.83 22.48
CA HIS A 78 -10.44 5.50 22.94
C HIS A 78 -9.20 4.74 23.44
N LYS A 79 -9.45 3.80 24.36
CA LYS A 79 -8.43 2.90 24.89
C LYS A 79 -7.93 1.92 23.82
N ARG A 80 -8.85 1.38 23.01
CA ARG A 80 -8.50 0.50 21.90
C ARG A 80 -7.91 1.31 20.76
N ARG A 81 -6.73 0.92 20.29
CA ARG A 81 -5.96 1.67 19.29
C ARG A 81 -5.47 0.76 18.19
N VAL A 82 -5.61 1.21 16.96
CA VAL A 82 -5.15 0.51 15.76
C VAL A 82 -4.38 1.47 14.87
N LEU A 83 -3.42 0.96 14.11
CA LEU A 83 -2.71 1.69 13.09
C LEU A 83 -3.49 1.64 11.77
N MET A 84 -3.28 2.61 10.90
CA MET A 84 -3.81 2.58 9.54
C MET A 84 -2.71 2.90 8.53
N LEU A 85 -2.60 2.04 7.52
CA LEU A 85 -1.75 2.31 6.37
C LEU A 85 -2.41 3.40 5.52
N GLU A 86 -1.75 4.55 5.38
CA GLU A 86 -2.21 5.61 4.49
C GLU A 86 -2.09 5.22 3.01
N GLY A 87 -1.05 4.44 2.69
CA GLY A 87 -0.81 3.93 1.35
C GLY A 87 -0.26 5.00 0.41
N CYS A 88 -0.30 4.72 -0.89
CA CYS A 88 0.34 5.58 -1.90
C CYS A 88 -0.64 6.14 -2.93
N ALA A 89 -1.36 5.28 -3.65
CA ALA A 89 -2.34 5.70 -4.65
C ALA A 89 -3.69 6.10 -4.02
N GLN A 90 -4.15 5.32 -3.03
CA GLN A 90 -5.48 5.50 -2.44
C GLN A 90 -5.75 6.91 -1.90
N PRO A 91 -4.83 7.59 -1.18
CA PRO A 91 -5.08 8.95 -0.70
C PRO A 91 -5.43 9.96 -1.80
N THR A 92 -4.95 9.70 -3.03
CA THR A 92 -5.28 10.53 -4.20
C THR A 92 -6.58 10.10 -4.86
N LEU A 93 -6.80 8.79 -5.02
CA LEU A 93 -7.94 8.26 -5.77
C LEU A 93 -9.24 8.23 -4.96
N SER A 94 -9.16 7.93 -3.66
CA SER A 94 -10.29 7.92 -2.72
C SER A 94 -9.88 8.48 -1.35
N PRO A 95 -9.65 9.80 -1.25
CA PRO A 95 -9.13 10.41 -0.03
C PRO A 95 -10.01 10.18 1.20
N ASN A 96 -11.34 10.06 1.01
CA ASN A 96 -12.26 9.90 2.12
C ASN A 96 -12.36 8.46 2.64
N THR A 97 -11.80 7.43 1.98
CA THR A 97 -11.88 6.03 2.46
C THR A 97 -11.31 5.88 3.87
N ASN A 98 -10.02 6.19 4.06
CA ASN A 98 -9.36 6.09 5.38
C ASN A 98 -10.03 6.97 6.45
N ALA A 99 -10.44 8.18 6.07
CA ALA A 99 -11.13 9.07 7.00
C ALA A 99 -12.51 8.55 7.41
N ALA A 100 -13.26 7.95 6.48
CA ALA A 100 -14.54 7.32 6.76
C ALA A 100 -14.38 6.11 7.67
N THR A 101 -13.42 5.24 7.39
CA THR A 101 -13.06 4.11 8.24
C THR A 101 -12.74 4.56 9.67
N ALA A 102 -11.94 5.62 9.83
CA ALA A 102 -11.63 6.17 11.15
C ALA A 102 -12.89 6.64 11.90
N ARG A 103 -13.86 7.26 11.22
CA ARG A 103 -15.14 7.70 11.84
C ARG A 103 -16.05 6.53 12.21
N VAL A 104 -16.02 5.44 11.45
CA VAL A 104 -16.78 4.23 11.77
C VAL A 104 -16.16 3.55 12.99
N LEU A 105 -14.85 3.35 12.99
CA LEU A 105 -14.14 2.71 14.11
C LEU A 105 -14.22 3.53 15.41
N ASP A 106 -14.18 4.85 15.31
CA ASP A 106 -14.40 5.74 16.46
C ASP A 106 -15.80 5.55 17.08
N ARG A 107 -16.86 5.38 16.26
CA ARG A 107 -18.20 5.02 16.76
C ARG A 107 -18.26 3.64 17.41
N LEU A 108 -17.33 2.76 17.06
CA LEU A 108 -17.16 1.43 17.67
C LEU A 108 -16.20 1.44 18.86
N GLY A 109 -15.77 2.62 19.32
CA GLY A 109 -14.87 2.74 20.47
C GLY A 109 -13.41 2.40 20.18
N ILE A 110 -12.96 2.55 18.93
CA ILE A 110 -11.59 2.26 18.49
C ILE A 110 -10.98 3.53 17.89
N SER A 111 -9.84 3.97 18.41
CA SER A 111 -9.09 5.10 17.88
C SER A 111 -8.10 4.64 16.81
N VAL A 112 -8.14 5.29 15.65
CA VAL A 112 -7.20 5.02 14.55
C VAL A 112 -6.03 5.99 14.62
N MET A 113 -4.86 5.45 14.94
CA MET A 113 -3.60 6.19 14.97
C MET A 113 -3.04 6.31 13.54
N PRO A 114 -2.63 7.53 13.13
CA PRO A 114 -1.89 7.68 11.90
C PRO A 114 -0.49 7.05 12.07
N ALA A 115 -0.01 6.38 11.02
CA ALA A 115 1.38 5.96 10.89
C ALA A 115 2.03 6.78 9.77
N ASN A 116 2.34 8.05 10.07
CA ASN A 116 2.72 9.03 9.04
C ASN A 116 4.09 8.72 8.39
N GLU A 117 4.93 7.99 9.12
CA GLU A 117 6.24 7.54 8.69
C GLU A 117 6.13 6.32 7.75
N ALA A 118 5.00 5.62 7.75
CA ALA A 118 4.74 4.52 6.83
C ALA A 118 4.41 5.04 5.43
N GLY A 119 5.01 4.43 4.42
CA GLY A 119 4.88 4.82 3.02
C GLY A 119 4.04 3.85 2.20
N CYS A 120 4.40 3.69 0.92
CA CYS A 120 3.85 2.63 0.08
C CYS A 120 4.14 1.24 0.70
N CYS A 121 3.18 0.31 0.64
CA CYS A 121 3.35 -1.06 1.11
C CYS A 121 4.44 -1.86 0.36
N GLY A 122 4.90 -1.40 -0.81
CA GLY A 122 5.91 -2.08 -1.62
C GLY A 122 5.38 -3.05 -2.67
N ALA A 123 4.07 -3.32 -2.69
CA ALA A 123 3.46 -4.27 -3.62
C ALA A 123 3.76 -3.98 -5.09
N VAL A 124 3.71 -2.69 -5.49
CA VAL A 124 3.96 -2.28 -6.88
C VAL A 124 5.39 -2.61 -7.30
N ASP A 125 6.39 -2.25 -6.49
CA ASP A 125 7.79 -2.56 -6.80
C ASP A 125 8.02 -4.07 -6.83
N TYR A 126 7.53 -4.79 -5.83
CA TYR A 126 7.70 -6.23 -5.69
C TYR A 126 7.11 -6.99 -6.89
N HIS A 127 5.84 -6.73 -7.23
CA HIS A 127 5.16 -7.40 -8.32
C HIS A 127 5.63 -6.94 -9.72
N LEU A 128 6.27 -5.78 -9.82
CA LEU A 128 6.92 -5.30 -11.05
C LEU A 128 8.42 -5.61 -11.09
N ASN A 129 8.85 -6.70 -10.45
CA ASN A 129 10.20 -7.26 -10.51
C ASN A 129 11.30 -6.33 -9.96
N ALA A 130 11.01 -5.57 -8.90
CA ALA A 130 12.04 -5.09 -7.95
C ALA A 130 11.65 -5.50 -6.53
N GLN A 131 11.82 -6.79 -6.29
CA GLN A 131 11.61 -7.45 -5.01
C GLN A 131 12.38 -6.72 -3.92
N GLU A 132 13.67 -6.45 -4.11
CA GLU A 132 14.48 -5.72 -3.12
C GLU A 132 13.96 -4.32 -2.78
N LYS A 133 13.47 -3.55 -3.77
CA LYS A 133 12.85 -2.24 -3.49
C LYS A 133 11.53 -2.40 -2.73
N GLY A 134 10.74 -3.41 -3.09
CA GLY A 134 9.52 -3.77 -2.36
C GLY A 134 9.82 -4.16 -0.90
N LEU A 135 10.83 -4.99 -0.68
CA LEU A 135 11.27 -5.43 0.65
C LEU A 135 11.86 -4.28 1.47
N ALA A 136 12.62 -3.38 0.86
CA ALA A 136 13.10 -2.17 1.54
C ALA A 136 11.93 -1.31 2.04
N ARG A 137 10.85 -1.17 1.26
CA ARG A 137 9.64 -0.47 1.72
C ARG A 137 8.92 -1.23 2.83
N ALA A 138 8.87 -2.57 2.75
CA ALA A 138 8.30 -3.39 3.80
C ALA A 138 9.05 -3.18 5.14
N ARG A 139 10.39 -3.22 5.11
CA ARG A 139 11.25 -2.91 6.27
C ARG A 139 10.98 -1.51 6.83
N ASN A 140 10.94 -0.49 5.98
CA ASN A 140 10.64 0.88 6.40
C ASN A 140 9.25 1.01 7.05
N ASN A 141 8.23 0.30 6.53
CA ASN A 141 6.90 0.32 7.14
C ASN A 141 6.89 -0.43 8.48
N ILE A 142 7.61 -1.55 8.58
CA ILE A 142 7.77 -2.26 9.86
C ILE A 142 8.38 -1.31 10.89
N ASP A 143 9.45 -0.61 10.55
CA ASP A 143 10.09 0.35 11.47
C ASP A 143 9.18 1.52 11.85
N ALA A 144 8.38 2.03 10.90
CA ALA A 144 7.40 3.07 11.16
C ALA A 144 6.28 2.61 12.13
N TRP A 145 5.85 1.35 12.03
CA TRP A 145 4.79 0.81 12.88
C TRP A 145 5.30 0.31 14.24
N TRP A 146 6.56 -0.12 14.30
CA TRP A 146 7.12 -0.85 15.45
C TRP A 146 6.90 -0.13 16.79
N PRO A 147 7.18 1.18 16.94
CA PRO A 147 6.99 1.86 18.22
C PRO A 147 5.55 1.81 18.72
N ALA A 148 4.58 1.90 17.81
CA ALA A 148 3.16 1.86 18.16
C ALA A 148 2.68 0.42 18.43
N ILE A 149 3.27 -0.58 17.76
CA ILE A 149 3.03 -2.00 18.06
C ILE A 149 3.52 -2.31 19.48
N GLU A 150 4.74 -1.88 19.84
CA GLU A 150 5.29 -2.05 21.19
C GLU A 150 4.47 -1.31 22.25
N ALA A 151 3.88 -0.17 21.88
CA ALA A 151 2.95 0.58 22.73
C ALA A 151 1.53 -0.04 22.81
N GLY A 152 1.29 -1.20 22.19
CA GLY A 152 0.04 -1.95 22.32
C GLY A 152 -1.02 -1.68 21.25
N ALA A 153 -0.63 -1.24 20.04
CA ALA A 153 -1.57 -1.19 18.92
C ALA A 153 -2.10 -2.60 18.59
N GLU A 154 -3.42 -2.73 18.52
CA GLU A 154 -4.10 -4.04 18.39
C GLU A 154 -4.10 -4.59 16.95
N ALA A 155 -3.95 -3.73 15.95
CA ALA A 155 -3.97 -4.11 14.53
C ALA A 155 -3.34 -3.03 13.64
N ILE A 156 -2.99 -3.43 12.41
CA ILE A 156 -2.58 -2.54 11.31
C ILE A 156 -3.61 -2.68 10.21
N LEU A 157 -4.42 -1.64 10.03
CA LEU A 157 -5.55 -1.65 9.10
C LEU A 157 -5.13 -1.25 7.70
N GLN A 158 -5.65 -1.96 6.71
CA GLN A 158 -5.64 -1.58 5.31
C GLN A 158 -7.07 -1.46 4.80
N THR A 159 -7.28 -0.49 3.92
CA THR A 159 -8.56 -0.25 3.22
C THR A 159 -8.41 -0.41 1.70
N ALA A 160 -7.21 -0.79 1.25
CA ALA A 160 -6.93 -1.18 -0.12
C ALA A 160 -6.52 -2.64 -0.14
N SER A 161 -7.31 -3.49 -0.78
CA SER A 161 -7.13 -4.95 -0.78
C SER A 161 -5.74 -5.39 -1.28
N GLY A 162 -5.19 -4.71 -2.29
CA GLY A 162 -3.84 -4.97 -2.77
C GLY A 162 -2.75 -4.68 -1.73
N CYS A 163 -2.96 -3.70 -0.85
CA CYS A 163 -2.05 -3.46 0.27
C CYS A 163 -2.28 -4.47 1.40
N GLY A 164 -3.53 -4.79 1.71
CA GLY A 164 -3.90 -5.78 2.74
C GLY A 164 -3.28 -7.15 2.46
N ALA A 165 -3.47 -7.67 1.24
CA ALA A 165 -2.86 -8.92 0.81
C ALA A 165 -1.32 -8.89 0.88
N PHE A 166 -0.70 -7.79 0.45
CA PHE A 166 0.76 -7.70 0.41
C PHE A 166 1.39 -7.58 1.81
N VAL A 167 0.79 -6.83 2.73
CA VAL A 167 1.31 -6.68 4.11
C VAL A 167 1.23 -8.01 4.87
N LYS A 168 0.17 -8.81 4.65
CA LYS A 168 0.05 -10.16 5.23
C LYS A 168 1.14 -11.15 4.77
N GLU A 169 1.80 -10.86 3.66
CA GLU A 169 2.91 -11.69 3.15
C GLU A 169 4.28 -11.23 3.67
N TYR A 170 4.39 -10.12 4.41
CA TYR A 170 5.67 -9.60 4.89
C TYR A 170 6.47 -10.66 5.64
N GLY A 171 5.82 -11.42 6.52
CA GLY A 171 6.45 -12.46 7.32
C GLY A 171 7.01 -13.60 6.48
N GLN A 172 6.38 -13.93 5.35
CA GLN A 172 6.92 -14.93 4.42
C GLN A 172 8.06 -14.35 3.57
N MET A 173 7.92 -13.11 3.11
CA MET A 173 8.91 -12.46 2.25
C MET A 173 10.21 -12.11 2.99
N LEU A 174 10.13 -11.75 4.27
CA LEU A 174 11.26 -11.38 5.12
C LEU A 174 11.69 -12.51 6.08
N LYS A 175 11.20 -13.75 5.89
CA LYS A 175 11.48 -14.88 6.81
C LYS A 175 12.96 -15.21 7.00
N ASN A 176 13.80 -14.88 6.01
CA ASN A 176 15.24 -15.12 6.04
C ASN A 176 16.04 -13.85 6.38
N ASP A 177 15.36 -12.75 6.68
CA ASP A 177 16.00 -11.49 7.08
C ASP A 177 16.26 -11.51 8.59
N ALA A 178 17.52 -11.65 8.99
CA ALA A 178 17.90 -11.82 10.40
C ALA A 178 17.42 -10.66 11.31
N LEU A 179 17.24 -9.45 10.76
CA LEU A 179 16.80 -8.28 11.54
C LEU A 179 15.28 -8.12 11.55
N TYR A 180 14.59 -8.59 10.51
CA TYR A 180 13.17 -8.31 10.30
C TYR A 180 12.26 -9.53 10.35
N ALA A 181 12.76 -10.77 10.35
CA ALA A 181 11.92 -11.97 10.26
C ALA A 181 10.81 -12.00 11.33
N ASP A 182 11.16 -11.80 12.60
CA ASP A 182 10.20 -11.81 13.70
C ASP A 182 9.23 -10.62 13.64
N LYS A 183 9.75 -9.43 13.38
CA LYS A 183 8.93 -8.22 13.25
C LYS A 183 7.92 -8.34 12.10
N ALA A 184 8.37 -8.85 10.96
CA ALA A 184 7.56 -9.05 9.77
C ALA A 184 6.47 -10.10 9.98
N ARG A 185 6.78 -11.18 10.71
CA ARG A 185 5.78 -12.18 11.12
C ARG A 185 4.69 -11.52 11.96
N GLN A 186 5.06 -10.77 13.00
CA GLN A 186 4.10 -10.09 13.87
C GLN A 186 3.28 -9.03 13.11
N VAL A 187 3.90 -8.25 12.23
CA VAL A 187 3.19 -7.29 11.37
C VAL A 187 2.18 -7.98 10.46
N SER A 188 2.52 -9.16 9.93
CA SER A 188 1.60 -9.95 9.10
C SER A 188 0.40 -10.47 9.88
N GLU A 189 0.62 -10.89 11.14
CA GLU A 189 -0.43 -11.34 12.05
C GLU A 189 -1.36 -10.19 12.49
N LEU A 190 -0.82 -8.98 12.67
CA LEU A 190 -1.57 -7.78 13.01
C LEU A 190 -2.30 -7.13 11.83
N ALA A 191 -1.98 -7.53 10.58
CA ALA A 191 -2.55 -6.93 9.39
C ALA A 191 -4.01 -7.34 9.17
N VAL A 192 -4.91 -6.37 9.15
CA VAL A 192 -6.34 -6.58 8.94
C VAL A 192 -6.81 -5.77 7.73
N ASP A 193 -7.33 -6.49 6.75
CA ASP A 193 -7.99 -5.91 5.58
C ASP A 193 -9.47 -5.72 5.90
N LEU A 194 -9.99 -4.52 5.67
CA LEU A 194 -11.39 -4.16 5.93
C LEU A 194 -12.28 -4.27 4.68
N VAL A 195 -11.71 -4.70 3.55
CA VAL A 195 -12.40 -4.84 2.26
C VAL A 195 -12.52 -6.31 1.86
#